data_AF-A0A2A2FF03-F1
#
_entry.id   AF-A0A2A2FF03-F1
#
_cell.length_a   1.000
_cell.length_b   1.000
_cell.length_c   1.000
_cell.angle_alpha   90.00
_cell.angle_beta   90.00
_cell.angle_gamma   90.00
#
_symmetry.space_group_name_H-M   'P 1'
#
loop_
_entity.id
_entity.type
_entity.pdbx_description
1 polymer ?
#
loop_
_entity_poly.entity_id
_entity_poly.type
_entity_poly.pdbx_seq_one_letter_code
_entity_poly.pdbx_strand_id
1 'polypeptide(L)'
;MSRTRTYRCLNCLEHTVSREFDTSHLSVTCPNCESFERFVNEAVYRQFRAFEESPPPELDWERLDRTEKLVVAERIARSTKTIEDFAIVERDGEDDEAADEETGEVEAEDDEAADEETGEVEAEDDEAADEETEEGEAEDGRSADDAESPTPE
;
A
#
# COMPACT_ATOMS: atom_id res chain seq x y z
N MET A 1 -26.45 -1.77 6.00
CA MET A 1 -25.90 -1.19 4.76
C MET A 1 -24.43 -0.93 4.99
N SER A 2 -23.54 -1.83 4.58
CA SER A 2 -22.10 -1.56 4.56
C SER A 2 -21.88 -0.37 3.64
N ARG A 3 -21.24 0.70 4.13
CA ARG A 3 -20.89 1.85 3.31
C ARG A 3 -19.48 1.62 2.80
N THR A 4 -19.35 1.28 1.52
CA THR A 4 -18.04 1.18 0.88
C THR A 4 -17.34 2.53 0.92
N ARG A 5 -16.10 2.54 1.43
CA ARG A 5 -15.22 3.70 1.50
C ARG A 5 -14.02 3.51 0.60
N THR A 6 -13.61 4.60 -0.03
CA THR A 6 -12.45 4.65 -0.90
C THR A 6 -11.26 5.19 -0.12
N TYR A 7 -10.09 4.60 -0.36
CA TYR A 7 -8.83 4.97 0.25
C TYR A 7 -7.79 5.17 -0.85
N ARG A 8 -6.94 6.19 -0.73
CA ARG A 8 -5.95 6.59 -1.74
C ARG A 8 -4.53 6.41 -1.21
N CYS A 9 -3.66 5.82 -2.02
CA CYS A 9 -2.24 5.69 -1.69
C CYS A 9 -1.61 7.07 -1.52
N LEU A 10 -0.89 7.30 -0.41
CA LEU A 10 -0.24 8.59 -0.14
C LEU A 10 1.08 8.81 -0.90
N ASN A 11 1.66 7.73 -1.44
CA ASN A 11 2.89 7.79 -2.22
C ASN A 11 2.61 8.18 -3.68
N CYS A 12 1.97 7.28 -4.45
CA CYS A 12 1.71 7.54 -5.88
C CYS A 12 0.50 8.46 -6.13
N LEU A 13 -0.43 8.59 -5.19
CA LEU A 13 -1.70 9.34 -5.33
C LEU A 13 -2.63 8.87 -6.47
N GLU A 14 -2.19 7.96 -7.33
CA GLU A 14 -2.93 7.46 -8.48
C GLU A 14 -3.92 6.34 -8.11
N HIS A 15 -3.47 5.39 -7.29
CA HIS A 15 -4.27 4.20 -6.99
C HIS A 15 -5.18 4.38 -5.76
N THR A 16 -6.39 3.82 -5.85
CA THR A 16 -7.35 3.78 -4.75
C THR A 16 -7.92 2.38 -4.53
N VAL A 17 -8.15 2.02 -3.27
CA VAL A 17 -8.78 0.76 -2.85
C VAL A 17 -10.12 1.05 -2.19
N SER A 18 -11.12 0.22 -2.44
CA SER A 18 -12.44 0.32 -1.81
C SER A 18 -12.66 -0.79 -0.78
N ARG A 19 -13.15 -0.46 0.42
CA ARG A 19 -13.39 -1.40 1.53
C ARG A 19 -14.67 -1.07 2.29
N GLU A 20 -15.26 -2.05 2.95
CA GLU A 20 -16.55 -1.91 3.64
C GLU A 20 -16.46 -1.34 5.06
N PHE A 21 -15.26 -1.29 5.64
CA PHE A 21 -15.00 -0.71 6.95
C PHE A 21 -14.60 0.77 6.85
N ASP A 22 -14.89 1.51 7.92
CA ASP A 22 -14.67 2.95 8.02
C ASP A 22 -13.53 3.21 9.01
N THR A 23 -12.28 3.22 8.54
CA THR A 23 -11.07 3.57 9.32
C THR A 23 -10.35 4.74 8.67
N SER A 24 -9.50 5.47 9.40
CA SER A 24 -8.81 6.68 8.87
C SER A 24 -7.82 6.35 7.76
N HIS A 25 -7.09 5.24 7.90
CA HIS A 25 -6.10 4.78 6.94
C HIS A 25 -5.92 3.26 6.98
N LEU A 26 -5.26 2.73 5.95
CA LEU A 26 -4.87 1.33 5.81
C LEU A 26 -3.39 1.27 5.49
N SER A 27 -2.69 0.27 6.01
CA SER A 27 -1.32 -0.02 5.61
C SER A 27 -1.35 -1.28 4.76
N VAL A 28 -1.08 -1.12 3.47
CA VAL A 28 -1.15 -2.21 2.48
C VAL A 28 -0.23 -1.88 1.31
N THR A 29 0.35 -2.92 0.71
CA THR A 29 1.15 -2.76 -0.51
C THR A 29 0.29 -2.18 -1.64
N CYS A 30 0.75 -1.07 -2.20
CA CYS A 30 0.08 -0.44 -3.33
C CYS A 30 0.30 -1.29 -4.59
N PRO A 31 -0.75 -1.72 -5.30
CA PRO A 31 -0.57 -2.50 -6.54
C PRO A 31 -0.06 -1.66 -7.72
N ASN A 32 0.08 -0.34 -7.57
CA ASN A 32 0.55 0.56 -8.63
C ASN A 32 2.03 0.94 -8.47
N CYS A 33 2.46 1.28 -7.25
CA CYS A 33 3.87 1.65 -6.98
C CYS A 33 4.64 0.56 -6.23
N GLU A 34 3.99 -0.57 -5.92
CA GLU A 34 4.57 -1.76 -5.28
C GLU A 34 5.19 -1.53 -3.89
N SER A 35 5.08 -0.30 -3.37
CA SER A 35 5.56 0.09 -2.05
C SER A 35 4.53 -0.22 -0.97
N PHE A 36 4.99 -0.58 0.23
CA PHE A 36 4.15 -0.75 1.39
C PHE A 36 3.79 0.61 1.98
N GLU A 37 2.57 1.08 1.71
CA GLU A 37 2.20 2.46 1.95
C GLU A 37 0.91 2.62 2.73
N ARG A 38 0.74 3.82 3.29
CA ARG A 38 -0.53 4.24 3.89
C ARG A 38 -1.51 4.69 2.81
N PHE A 39 -2.65 4.03 2.79
CA PHE A 39 -3.84 4.39 2.05
C PHE A 39 -4.77 5.20 2.95
N VAL A 40 -4.88 6.50 2.71
CA VAL A 40 -5.73 7.39 3.52
C VAL A 40 -7.16 7.40 2.99
N ASN A 41 -8.15 7.54 3.87
CA ASN A 41 -9.54 7.68 3.44
C ASN A 41 -9.73 8.90 2.51
N GLU A 42 -10.51 8.73 1.43
CA GLU A 42 -10.71 9.75 0.39
C GLU A 42 -11.30 11.06 0.93
N ALA A 43 -12.18 11.02 1.94
CA ALA A 43 -12.72 12.25 2.54
C ALA A 43 -11.62 13.05 3.25
N VAL A 44 -10.72 12.36 3.94
CA VAL A 44 -9.57 12.96 4.63
C VAL A 44 -8.59 13.54 3.61
N TYR A 45 -8.29 12.81 2.54
CA TYR A 45 -7.42 13.30 1.48
C TYR A 45 -7.96 14.56 0.82
N ARG A 46 -9.25 14.60 0.49
CA ARG A 46 -9.88 15.80 -0.09
C ARG A 46 -9.80 17.00 0.83
N GLN A 47 -10.04 16.80 2.13
CA GLN A 47 -9.94 17.87 3.12
C GLN A 47 -8.50 18.38 3.25
N PHE A 48 -7.52 17.47 3.29
CA PHE A 48 -6.11 17.82 3.29
C PHE A 48 -5.73 18.64 2.06
N ARG A 49 -6.14 18.22 0.86
CA ARG A 49 -5.89 18.96 -0.40
C ARG A 49 -6.54 20.34 -0.39
N ALA A 50 -7.77 20.45 0.08
CA ALA A 50 -8.46 21.74 0.19
C ALA A 50 -7.69 22.73 1.08
N PHE A 51 -7.11 22.27 2.20
CA PHE A 51 -6.28 23.10 3.07
C PHE A 51 -4.88 23.39 2.50
N GLU A 52 -4.29 22.47 1.76
CA GLU A 52 -3.04 22.74 1.03
C GLU A 52 -3.24 23.80 -0.06
N GLU A 53 -4.38 23.82 -0.73
CA GLU A 53 -4.71 24.81 -1.76
C GLU A 53 -5.19 26.14 -1.16
N SER A 54 -5.80 26.10 0.02
CA SER A 54 -6.33 27.27 0.72
C SER A 54 -6.19 27.06 2.23
N PRO A 55 -5.04 27.47 2.79
CA PRO A 55 -4.77 27.29 4.22
C PRO A 55 -5.81 27.99 5.10
N PRO A 56 -6.28 27.34 6.17
CA PRO A 56 -7.19 27.97 7.11
C PRO A 56 -6.49 29.13 7.84
N PRO A 57 -7.10 30.33 7.95
CA PRO A 57 -6.44 31.49 8.56
C PRO A 57 -6.31 31.41 10.08
N GLU A 58 -7.10 30.55 10.72
CA GLU A 58 -7.16 30.38 12.17
C GLU A 58 -6.08 29.43 12.71
N LEU A 59 -5.44 28.64 11.83
CA LEU A 59 -4.42 27.66 12.16
C LEU A 59 -3.20 27.88 11.28
N ASP A 60 -2.02 27.95 11.89
CA ASP A 60 -0.75 28.15 11.17
C ASP A 60 -0.34 26.86 10.44
N TRP A 61 -1.03 26.57 9.33
CA TRP A 61 -0.93 25.33 8.57
C TRP A 61 0.49 25.06 8.06
N GLU A 62 1.27 26.10 7.76
CA GLU A 62 2.64 25.96 7.26
C GLU A 62 3.63 25.47 8.32
N ARG A 63 3.31 25.63 9.61
CA ARG A 63 4.13 25.12 10.71
C ARG A 63 3.94 23.62 10.96
N LEU A 64 2.89 23.03 10.41
CA LEU A 64 2.56 21.62 10.61
C LEU A 64 3.29 20.72 9.60
N ASP A 65 3.83 19.62 10.10
CA ASP A 65 4.36 18.56 9.25
C ASP A 65 3.24 17.86 8.47
N ARG A 66 3.61 17.18 7.38
CA ARG A 66 2.66 16.45 6.52
C ARG A 66 1.78 15.47 7.32
N THR A 67 2.35 14.79 8.30
CA THR A 67 1.62 13.85 9.16
C THR A 67 0.61 14.58 10.04
N GLU A 68 1.00 15.71 10.65
CA GLU A 68 0.12 16.50 11.52
C GLU A 68 -1.04 17.11 10.73
N LYS A 69 -0.75 17.64 9.54
CA LYS A 69 -1.77 18.12 8.59
C LYS A 69 -2.81 17.04 8.26
N LEU A 70 -2.36 15.79 8.03
CA LEU A 70 -3.26 14.67 7.77
C LEU A 70 -4.12 14.31 9.00
N VAL A 71 -3.59 14.44 10.21
CA VAL A 71 -4.35 14.24 11.46
C VAL A 71 -5.42 15.32 11.63
N VAL A 72 -5.10 16.59 11.39
CA VAL A 72 -6.08 17.69 11.44
C VAL A 72 -7.19 17.46 10.39
N ALA A 73 -6.81 17.14 9.16
CA ALA A 73 -7.76 16.83 8.09
C ALA A 73 -8.66 15.63 8.43
N GLU A 74 -8.12 14.60 9.08
CA GLU A 74 -8.86 13.41 9.53
C GLU A 74 -9.95 13.77 10.53
N ARG A 75 -9.55 14.51 11.58
CA ARG A 75 -10.46 14.94 12.63
C ARG A 75 -11.57 15.83 12.10
N ILE A 76 -11.28 16.72 11.15
CA ILE A 76 -12.29 17.61 10.56
C ILE A 76 -13.22 16.87 9.61
N ALA A 77 -12.68 15.99 8.75
CA ALA A 77 -13.49 15.29 7.76
C ALA A 77 -14.38 14.19 8.37
N ARG A 78 -14.05 13.68 9.56
CA ARG A 78 -14.67 12.47 10.11
C ARG A 78 -15.14 12.55 11.55
N SER A 79 -14.66 13.53 12.30
CA SER A 79 -15.18 13.81 13.65
C SER A 79 -16.02 15.08 13.64
N THR A 80 -16.57 15.46 14.78
CA THR A 80 -17.28 16.73 14.97
C THR A 80 -16.33 17.88 15.33
N LYS A 81 -15.03 17.77 15.00
CA LYS A 81 -14.04 18.80 15.32
C LYS A 81 -14.00 19.89 14.26
N THR A 82 -13.76 21.13 14.67
CA THR A 82 -13.56 22.29 13.79
C THR A 82 -12.11 22.75 13.86
N ILE A 83 -11.71 23.68 12.98
CA ILE A 83 -10.35 24.25 12.98
C ILE A 83 -9.99 24.89 14.33
N GLU A 84 -10.96 25.52 14.98
CA GLU A 84 -10.81 26.16 16.30
C GLU A 84 -10.47 25.18 17.43
N ASP A 85 -10.67 23.88 17.22
CA ASP A 85 -10.36 22.84 18.21
C ASP A 85 -8.86 22.47 18.23
N PHE A 86 -8.04 23.03 17.34
CA PHE A 86 -6.62 22.76 17.22
C PHE A 86 -5.77 23.95 17.65
N ALA A 87 -4.68 23.66 18.36
CA ALA A 87 -3.65 24.62 18.71
C ALA A 87 -2.27 23.99 18.45
N ILE A 88 -1.33 24.79 17.92
CA ILE A 88 0.05 24.37 17.70
C ILE A 88 0.81 24.62 18.99
N VAL A 89 1.38 23.56 19.55
CA VAL A 89 2.22 23.63 20.75
C VAL A 89 3.67 23.58 20.29
N GLU A 90 4.52 24.46 20.82
CA GLU A 90 5.94 24.42 20.52
C GLU A 90 6.53 23.09 21.01
N ARG A 91 7.17 22.35 20.10
CA ARG A 91 7.91 21.16 20.46
C ARG A 91 9.25 21.64 21.02
N ASP A 92 9.39 21.66 22.34
CA ASP A 92 10.69 21.84 22.99
C ASP A 92 11.59 20.66 22.59
N GLY A 93 12.30 20.78 21.46
CA GLY A 93 13.64 20.26 21.22
C GLY A 93 13.98 18.76 21.32
N GLU A 94 13.06 17.84 21.55
CA GLU A 94 13.39 16.41 21.73
C GLU A 94 12.39 15.49 21.00
N ASP A 95 12.58 15.29 19.68
CA ASP A 95 12.08 14.14 18.91
C ASP A 95 12.44 14.36 17.43
N ASP A 96 13.69 14.04 17.10
CA ASP A 96 14.15 13.80 15.75
C ASP A 96 14.67 12.36 15.73
N GLU A 97 13.75 11.39 15.84
CA GLU A 97 14.07 9.97 15.75
C GLU A 97 12.99 9.29 14.89
N ALA A 98 12.91 9.68 13.62
CA ALA A 98 12.17 8.94 12.61
C ALA A 98 13.13 8.06 11.79
N ALA A 99 13.22 6.80 12.22
CA ALA A 99 13.46 5.59 11.42
C ALA A 99 14.73 5.50 10.56
N ASP A 100 15.71 4.68 10.99
CA ASP A 100 16.20 3.52 10.22
C ASP A 100 17.08 2.61 11.10
N GLU A 101 17.06 1.31 10.81
CA GLU A 101 17.93 0.23 11.33
C GLU A 101 17.56 -0.42 12.69
N GLU A 102 16.77 -1.50 12.62
CA GLU A 102 17.15 -2.77 13.27
C GLU A 102 16.88 -3.88 12.24
N THR A 103 17.89 -4.11 11.41
CA THR A 103 18.14 -5.39 10.77
C THR A 103 18.09 -6.49 11.81
N GLY A 104 17.38 -7.58 11.50
CA GLY A 104 17.13 -8.66 12.45
C GLY A 104 18.40 -9.23 13.08
N GLU A 105 18.36 -9.35 14.40
CA GLU A 105 19.09 -10.37 15.14
C GLU A 105 18.03 -11.26 15.80
N VAL A 106 17.64 -12.33 15.11
CA VAL A 106 17.17 -13.52 15.82
C VAL A 106 18.44 -14.19 16.33
N GLU A 107 18.76 -13.95 17.59
CA GLU A 107 19.78 -14.74 18.29
C GLU A 107 19.25 -16.17 18.37
N ALA A 108 19.66 -17.00 17.41
CA ALA A 108 19.53 -18.43 17.54
C ALA A 108 20.53 -18.86 18.62
N GLU A 109 20.01 -18.98 19.84
CA GLU A 109 20.67 -19.67 20.93
C GLU A 109 21.00 -21.10 20.50
N ASP A 110 22.30 -21.29 20.29
CA ASP A 110 23.02 -22.54 20.10
C ASP A 110 22.75 -23.46 21.30
N ASP A 111 21.85 -24.43 21.14
CA ASP A 111 21.68 -25.55 22.08
C ASP A 111 22.24 -26.82 21.41
N GLU A 112 23.53 -26.99 21.65
CA GLU A 112 24.26 -28.21 21.99
C GLU A 112 23.84 -29.56 21.36
N ALA A 113 24.86 -30.18 20.75
CA ALA A 113 24.90 -31.52 20.18
C ALA A 113 24.29 -32.66 21.02
N ALA A 114 23.46 -33.45 20.35
CA ALA A 114 23.28 -34.89 20.56
C ALA A 114 22.72 -35.44 19.23
N ASP A 115 23.07 -36.57 18.67
CA ASP A 115 23.96 -37.69 18.96
C ASP A 115 23.96 -38.47 17.63
N GLU A 116 25.11 -39.02 17.24
CA GLU A 116 25.22 -39.82 16.03
C GLU A 116 24.43 -41.11 16.17
N GLU A 117 23.49 -41.39 15.26
CA GLU A 117 23.22 -42.76 14.82
C GLU A 117 22.84 -42.72 13.34
N THR A 118 23.78 -43.09 12.48
CA THR A 118 23.55 -43.40 11.07
C THR A 118 22.65 -44.63 10.97
N GLY A 119 21.35 -44.40 10.84
CA GLY A 119 20.36 -45.43 10.49
C GLY A 119 20.20 -45.52 8.99
N GLU A 120 20.87 -46.49 8.39
CA GLU A 120 20.64 -46.93 7.00
C GLU A 120 19.15 -47.29 6.83
N VAL A 121 18.47 -46.60 5.91
CA VAL A 121 17.21 -47.09 5.34
C VAL A 121 17.39 -47.25 3.84
N GLU A 122 17.68 -48.49 3.47
CA GLU A 122 17.51 -48.97 2.10
C GLU A 122 16.01 -49.06 1.81
N ALA A 123 15.55 -48.36 0.79
CA ALA A 123 14.28 -48.57 0.11
C ALA A 123 14.45 -47.96 -1.30
N GLU A 124 14.97 -48.73 -2.24
CA GLU A 124 14.21 -49.57 -3.17
C GLU A 124 13.40 -48.75 -4.18
N ASP A 125 13.99 -48.64 -5.38
CA ASP A 125 13.38 -48.85 -6.68
C ASP A 125 11.95 -48.29 -6.88
N ASP A 126 11.84 -47.18 -7.62
CA ASP A 126 10.82 -47.12 -8.66
C ASP A 126 11.31 -46.26 -9.83
N GLU A 127 11.32 -46.90 -10.98
CA GLU A 127 11.88 -46.45 -12.24
C GLU A 127 10.94 -45.50 -13.00
N ALA A 128 11.57 -44.61 -13.76
CA ALA A 128 11.21 -44.18 -15.11
C ALA A 128 9.82 -43.57 -15.41
N ALA A 129 9.85 -42.30 -15.82
CA ALA A 129 9.36 -41.80 -17.12
C ALA A 129 9.87 -40.36 -17.24
N ASP A 130 10.96 -40.06 -17.93
CA ASP A 130 11.17 -40.09 -19.39
C ASP A 130 10.06 -39.39 -20.20
N GLU A 131 10.56 -38.56 -21.12
CA GLU A 131 9.90 -38.01 -22.29
C GLU A 131 9.10 -36.70 -22.14
N GLU A 132 9.23 -35.70 -23.00
CA GLU A 132 10.26 -35.22 -23.93
C GLU A 132 9.87 -33.77 -24.23
N THR A 133 10.80 -33.03 -24.83
CA THR A 133 10.61 -31.73 -25.48
C THR A 133 9.52 -31.73 -26.56
N GLU A 134 8.74 -30.64 -26.66
CA GLU A 134 8.21 -30.20 -27.97
C GLU A 134 7.99 -28.69 -28.05
N GLU A 135 8.79 -28.07 -28.91
CA GLU A 135 8.50 -26.80 -29.56
C GLU A 135 7.37 -27.00 -30.58
N GLY A 136 6.49 -26.02 -30.75
CA GLY A 136 5.44 -26.04 -31.78
C GLY A 136 4.53 -24.82 -31.63
N GLU A 137 4.90 -23.68 -32.19
CA GLU A 137 4.61 -23.25 -33.57
C GLU A 137 3.18 -22.73 -33.78
N ALA A 138 3.13 -21.62 -34.50
CA ALA A 138 1.97 -20.80 -34.78
C ALA A 138 0.93 -21.51 -35.65
N GLU A 139 -0.34 -21.12 -35.48
CA GLU A 139 -1.32 -21.23 -36.55
C GLU A 139 -2.10 -19.92 -36.76
N ASP A 140 -1.87 -19.42 -37.98
CA ASP A 140 -2.53 -18.37 -38.73
C ASP A 140 -4.06 -18.56 -38.81
N GLY A 141 -4.82 -17.46 -38.79
CA GLY A 141 -6.27 -17.51 -38.96
C GLY A 141 -6.93 -16.16 -39.22
N ARG A 142 -6.51 -15.48 -40.29
CA ARG A 142 -7.15 -14.26 -40.86
C ARG A 142 -8.67 -14.39 -41.01
N SER A 143 -9.37 -13.29 -40.72
CA SER A 143 -10.37 -12.75 -41.67
C SER A 143 -10.37 -11.24 -41.62
N ALA A 144 -10.05 -10.64 -42.76
CA ALA A 144 -10.31 -9.26 -43.09
C ALA A 144 -11.67 -9.20 -43.80
N ASP A 145 -12.55 -8.36 -43.30
CA ASP A 145 -13.74 -7.85 -44.00
C ASP A 145 -13.85 -6.38 -43.53
N ASP A 146 -13.31 -5.41 -44.26
CA ASP A 146 -13.90 -4.79 -45.47
C ASP A 146 -15.26 -4.14 -45.17
N ALA A 147 -15.22 -2.83 -44.91
CA ALA A 147 -16.13 -1.86 -45.51
C ALA A 147 -15.61 -0.44 -45.22
N GLU A 148 -14.88 0.11 -46.19
CA GLU A 148 -14.85 1.54 -46.44
C GLU A 148 -16.30 2.06 -46.55
N SER A 149 -16.61 3.20 -45.92
CA SER A 149 -17.00 4.39 -46.69
C SER A 149 -17.07 5.67 -45.82
N PRO A 150 -16.75 6.83 -46.42
CA PRO A 150 -16.50 8.12 -45.75
C PRO A 150 -17.75 9.00 -45.50
N THR A 151 -17.53 10.02 -44.65
CA THR A 151 -18.23 11.31 -44.30
C THR A 151 -19.12 11.98 -45.38
N PRO A 152 -19.79 13.15 -45.13
CA PRO A 152 -20.43 13.79 -43.94
C PRO A 152 -21.83 14.41 -44.25
N GLU A 153 -22.49 15.08 -43.27
CA GLU A 153 -23.28 16.32 -43.47
C GLU A 153 -23.01 17.32 -42.34
#